data_AF-N4WQS7-F1
#
_entry.id   AF-N4WQS7-F1
#
_cell.length_a   1.000
_cell.length_b   1.000
_cell.length_c   1.000
_cell.angle_alpha   90.00
_cell.angle_beta   90.00
_cell.angle_gamma   90.00
#
_symmetry.space_group_name_H-M   'P 1'
#
loop_
_entity.id
_entity.type
_entity.pdbx_description
1 polymer ?
#
loop_
_entity_poly.entity_id
_entity_poly.type
_entity_poly.pdbx_seq_one_letter_code
_entity_poly.pdbx_strand_id
1 'polypeptide(L)' 'MKRAKNLKKKNLDQAILTNIFQLKKEWTNLEAIMERSIDPTNSGLYELAVKKAKYFYLIREARKRDLSATKIK' A
#
# COMPACT_ATOMS: atom_id res chain seq x y z
N MET A 1 5.10 -15.61 26.87
CA MET A 1 4.26 -14.50 26.33
C MET A 1 4.99 -13.52 25.40
N LYS A 2 6.20 -13.00 25.74
CA LYS A 2 6.91 -11.97 24.93
C LYS A 2 7.25 -12.37 23.48
N ARG A 3 7.65 -13.64 23.24
CA ARG A 3 7.98 -14.14 21.89
C ARG A 3 6.81 -14.07 20.91
N ALA A 4 5.61 -14.48 21.34
CA ALA A 4 4.40 -14.41 20.52
C ALA A 4 4.03 -12.96 20.16
N LYS A 5 4.20 -12.01 21.09
CA LYS A 5 3.95 -10.58 20.85
C LYS A 5 4.92 -10.02 19.80
N ASN A 6 6.20 -10.36 19.89
CA ASN A 6 7.21 -9.94 18.92
C ASN A 6 6.97 -10.51 17.52
N LEU A 7 6.53 -11.78 17.44
CA LEU A 7 6.17 -12.41 16.17
C LEU A 7 4.96 -11.72 15.53
N LYS A 8 3.91 -11.43 16.29
CA LYS A 8 2.74 -10.69 15.79
C LYS A 8 3.12 -9.31 15.26
N LYS A 9 4.02 -8.60 15.96
CA LYS A 9 4.54 -7.30 15.50
C LYS A 9 5.27 -7.45 14.17
N LYS A 10 6.20 -8.40 14.05
CA LYS A 10 6.95 -8.66 12.81
C LYS A 10 6.03 -9.01 11.64
N ASN A 11 5.02 -9.84 11.86
CA ASN A 11 4.05 -10.22 10.84
C ASN A 11 3.24 -9.00 10.35
N LEU A 12 2.83 -8.13 11.27
CA LEU A 12 2.12 -6.90 10.92
C LEU A 12 3.01 -5.94 10.13
N ASP A 13 4.26 -5.76 10.57
CA ASP A 13 5.22 -4.89 9.88
C ASP A 13 5.51 -5.41 8.46
N GLN A 14 5.65 -6.73 8.29
CA GLN A 14 5.78 -7.35 6.97
C GLN A 14 4.52 -7.14 6.12
N ALA A 15 3.33 -7.31 6.68
CA ALA A 15 2.07 -7.11 5.97
C ALA A 15 1.90 -5.65 5.49
N ILE A 16 2.30 -4.67 6.31
CA ILE A 16 2.30 -3.25 5.92
C ILE A 16 3.20 -3.05 4.71
N LEU A 17 4.43 -3.55 4.74
CA LEU A 17 5.38 -3.41 3.64
C LEU A 17 4.87 -4.09 2.36
N THR A 18 4.41 -5.34 2.47
CA THR A 18 3.82 -6.08 1.34
C THR A 18 2.65 -5.32 0.71
N ASN A 19 1.74 -4.80 1.53
CA ASN A 19 0.58 -4.05 1.04
C ASN A 19 0.96 -2.71 0.40
N ILE A 20 2.01 -2.03 0.88
CA ILE A 20 2.53 -0.81 0.24
C ILE A 20 3.00 -1.12 -1.19
N PHE A 21 3.77 -2.19 -1.39
CA PHE A 21 4.24 -2.58 -2.73
C PHE A 21 3.09 -2.97 -3.65
N GLN A 22 2.14 -3.75 -3.13
CA GLN A 22 0.97 -4.18 -3.89
C GLN A 22 0.11 -2.97 -4.31
N LEU A 23 -0.23 -2.09 -3.37
CA LEU A 23 -1.02 -0.90 -3.67
C LEU A 23 -0.32 0.05 -4.63
N LYS A 24 1.02 0.18 -4.54
CA LYS A 24 1.79 0.97 -5.52
C LYS A 24 1.61 0.41 -6.92
N LYS A 25 1.81 -0.91 -7.09
CA LYS A 25 1.64 -1.59 -8.38
C LYS A 25 0.22 -1.41 -8.93
N GLU A 26 -0.79 -1.69 -8.10
CA GLU A 26 -2.19 -1.57 -8.50
C GLU A 26 -2.57 -0.15 -8.86
N TRP A 27 -2.18 0.83 -8.04
CA TRP A 27 -2.41 2.24 -8.35
C TRP A 27 -1.75 2.59 -9.69
N THR A 28 -0.45 2.35 -9.87
CA THR A 28 0.24 2.74 -11.11
C THR A 28 -0.38 2.11 -12.35
N ASN A 29 -0.87 0.87 -12.23
CA ASN A 29 -1.51 0.18 -13.35
C ASN A 29 -2.89 0.78 -13.67
N LEU A 30 -3.70 1.04 -12.64
CA LEU A 30 -5.02 1.66 -12.80
C LEU A 30 -4.89 3.11 -13.32
N GLU A 31 -3.92 3.87 -12.83
CA GLU A 31 -3.64 5.23 -13.32
C GLU A 31 -3.29 5.20 -14.82
N ALA A 32 -2.41 4.30 -15.24
CA ALA A 32 -2.03 4.13 -16.64
C ALA A 32 -3.21 3.74 -17.56
N ILE A 33 -4.17 2.96 -17.05
CA ILE A 33 -5.41 2.62 -17.78
C ILE A 33 -6.31 3.85 -17.91
N MET A 34 -6.52 4.57 -16.81
CA MET A 34 -7.40 5.74 -16.77
C MET A 34 -6.86 6.89 -17.66
N GLU A 35 -5.54 7.11 -17.67
CA GLU A 35 -4.89 8.11 -18.53
C GLU A 35 -5.05 7.82 -20.03
N ARG A 36 -5.17 6.54 -20.40
CA ARG A 36 -5.36 6.10 -21.80
C ARG A 36 -6.83 5.97 -22.18
N SER A 37 -7.75 6.14 -21.24
CA SER A 37 -9.18 5.97 -21.45
C SER A 37 -9.78 7.23 -22.06
N ILE A 38 -10.48 7.07 -23.19
CA ILE A 38 -11.19 8.18 -23.86
C ILE A 38 -12.43 8.60 -23.05
N ASP A 39 -13.06 7.66 -22.35
CA ASP A 39 -14.16 7.91 -21.41
C ASP A 39 -13.96 7.12 -20.10
N PRO A 40 -13.22 7.70 -19.12
CA PRO A 40 -13.00 7.06 -17.83
C PRO A 40 -14.29 7.03 -17.00
N THR A 41 -14.68 5.84 -16.53
CA THR A 41 -15.86 5.70 -15.67
C THR A 41 -15.65 6.35 -14.30
N ASN A 42 -16.71 6.93 -13.74
CA ASN A 42 -16.69 7.48 -12.39
C ASN A 42 -16.25 6.45 -11.34
N SER A 43 -16.68 5.19 -11.47
CA SER A 43 -16.24 4.10 -10.60
C SER A 43 -14.73 3.87 -10.66
N GLY A 44 -14.13 3.95 -11.86
CA GLY A 44 -12.68 3.83 -12.03
C GLY A 44 -11.92 4.99 -11.37
N LEU A 45 -12.44 6.22 -11.48
CA LEU A 45 -11.86 7.40 -10.81
C LEU A 45 -11.93 7.28 -9.29
N TYR A 46 -13.06 6.81 -8.75
CA TYR A 46 -13.21 6.57 -7.31
C TYR A 46 -12.27 5.46 -6.82
N GLU A 47 -12.16 4.35 -7.56
CA GLU A 47 -11.24 3.28 -7.20
C GLU A 47 -9.79 3.76 -7.18
N LEU A 48 -9.39 4.54 -8.19
CA LEU A 48 -8.06 5.15 -8.26
C LEU A 48 -7.79 6.04 -7.04
N ALA A 49 -8.75 6.90 -6.68
CA ALA A 49 -8.63 7.77 -5.50
C ALA A 49 -8.51 6.96 -4.20
N VAL A 50 -9.29 5.90 -4.04
CA VAL A 50 -9.25 5.03 -2.84
C VAL A 50 -7.93 4.27 -2.76
N LYS A 51 -7.42 3.74 -3.87
CA LYS A 51 -6.11 3.05 -3.89
C LYS A 51 -4.96 4.01 -3.54
N LYS A 52 -4.97 5.23 -4.09
CA LYS A 52 -4.03 6.31 -3.72
C LYS A 52 -4.09 6.60 -2.22
N ALA A 53 -5.28 6.83 -1.67
CA ALA A 53 -5.46 7.14 -0.25
C ALA A 53 -4.93 6.02 0.65
N LYS A 54 -5.24 4.76 0.34
CA LYS A 54 -4.73 3.58 1.07
C LYS A 54 -3.20 3.50 1.02
N TYR A 55 -2.60 3.74 -0.15
CA TYR A 55 -1.14 3.74 -0.32
C TYR A 55 -0.48 4.78 0.59
N PHE A 56 -0.90 6.05 0.51
CA PHE A 56 -0.32 7.12 1.32
C PHE A 56 -0.55 6.91 2.82
N TYR A 57 -1.71 6.40 3.20
CA TYR A 57 -1.98 6.02 4.58
C TYR A 57 -0.98 5.00 5.11
N LEU A 58 -0.72 3.92 4.36
CA LEU A 58 0.25 2.91 4.77
C LEU A 58 1.69 3.42 4.79
N ILE A 59 2.07 4.30 3.87
CA ILE A 59 3.39 4.97 3.93
C ILE A 59 3.54 5.76 5.23
N ARG A 60 2.51 6.50 5.64
CA ARG A 60 2.50 7.23 6.91
C ARG A 60 2.62 6.28 8.11
N GLU A 61 1.89 5.17 8.11
CA GLU A 61 1.97 4.18 9.19
C GLU A 61 3.32 3.46 9.24
N ALA A 62 3.93 3.17 8.08
CA ALA A 62 5.27 2.59 8.01
C ALA A 62 6.32 3.54 8.61
N ARG A 63 6.21 4.85 8.33
CA ARG A 63 7.09 5.88 8.93
C ARG A 63 6.97 5.93 10.44
N LYS A 64 5.74 5.92 10.99
CA LYS A 64 5.51 5.89 12.45
C LYS A 64 6.10 4.65 13.14
N ARG A 65 6.38 3.59 12.37
CA ARG A 65 6.91 2.31 12.85
C ARG A 65 8.39 2.12 12.52
N ASP A 66 9.05 3.14 11.95
CA ASP A 66 10.43 3.08 11.48
C ASP A 66 10.72 1.91 10.52
N LEU A 67 9.72 1.55 9.70
CA LEU A 67 9.85 0.50 8.70
C LEU A 67 10.56 1.05 7.47
N SER A 68 11.61 0.37 7.04
CA SER A 68 12.31 0.67 5.78
C SER A 68 12.19 -0.49 4.81
N ALA A 69 11.88 -0.18 3.56
CA ALA A 69 11.87 -1.14 2.46
C ALA A 69 13.24 -1.82 2.24
N THR A 70 14.35 -1.15 2.57
CA THR A 70 15.71 -1.72 2.50
C THR A 70 16.03 -2.73 3.59
N LYS A 71 15.18 -2.89 4.61
CA LYS A 71 15.39 -3.87 5.70
C LYS A 71 14.71 -5.22 5.45
N ILE A 72 14.03 -5.39 4.33
CA ILE A 72 13.47 -6.69 3.92
C ILE A 72 14.60 -7.47 3.23
N LYS A 73 15.29 -8.32 3.97
CA LYS A 73 16.15 -9.39 3.44
C LYS A 73 15.34 -10.68 3.35
#